data_AF-A0A1J1HRM3-F1
#
_entry.id   AF-A0A1J1HRM3-F1
#
_cell.length_a   1.000
_cell.length_b   1.000
_cell.length_c   1.000
_cell.angle_alpha   90.00
_cell.angle_beta   90.00
_cell.angle_gamma   90.00
#
_symmetry.space_group_name_H-M   'P 1'
#
loop_
_entity.id
_entity.type
_entity.pdbx_description
1 polymer ?
#
loop_
_entity_poly.entity_id
_entity_poly.type
_entity_poly.pdbx_seq_one_letter_code
_entity_poly.pdbx_strand_id
1 'polypeptide(L)'
;MVDGVIYKSGSGIPKSNPCELCWCEGTVVICGHYDCAHNMLDNIPDYCGLFYIPGQCCPIIDCDCVVDGIINGEDYPIEDPCQSCTCVGTEKVCIDKPC
;
A
#
# COMPACT_ATOMS: atom_id res chain seq x y z
N MET A 1 -8.20 21.51 -25.85
CA MET A 1 -9.43 20.73 -26.06
C MET A 1 -9.03 19.27 -26.11
N VAL A 2 -9.67 18.41 -25.33
CA VAL A 2 -9.43 16.95 -25.30
C VAL A 2 -10.78 16.29 -25.42
N ASP A 3 -10.96 15.40 -26.40
CA ASP A 3 -12.20 14.66 -26.67
C ASP A 3 -13.47 15.54 -26.75
N GLY A 4 -13.35 16.72 -27.36
CA GLY A 4 -14.46 17.67 -27.48
C GLY A 4 -14.70 18.56 -26.25
N VAL A 5 -13.95 18.37 -25.16
CA VAL A 5 -14.08 19.13 -23.93
C VAL A 5 -12.96 20.18 -23.82
N ILE A 6 -13.30 21.40 -23.41
CA ILE A 6 -12.35 22.49 -23.17
C ILE A 6 -11.98 22.49 -21.69
N TYR A 7 -10.70 22.24 -21.42
CA TYR A 7 -10.11 22.30 -20.07
C TYR A 7 -9.39 23.63 -19.88
N LYS A 8 -9.57 24.25 -18.71
CA LYS A 8 -8.84 25.47 -18.35
C LYS A 8 -7.38 25.10 -18.05
N SER A 9 -6.47 26.04 -18.27
CA SER A 9 -5.08 25.89 -17.83
C SER A 9 -5.01 25.57 -16.33
N GLY A 10 -4.13 24.65 -15.94
CA GLY A 10 -4.00 24.06 -14.61
C GLY A 10 -5.05 23.00 -14.26
N SER A 11 -6.05 22.74 -15.11
CA SER A 11 -7.09 21.76 -14.80
C SER A 11 -6.63 20.34 -15.08
N GLY A 12 -6.90 19.43 -14.14
CA GLY A 12 -6.74 18.00 -14.34
C GLY A 12 -7.68 17.47 -15.43
N ILE A 13 -7.20 16.49 -16.19
CA ILE A 13 -7.95 15.81 -17.24
C ILE A 13 -8.24 14.39 -16.72
N PRO A 14 -9.51 13.96 -16.67
CA PRO A 14 -9.86 12.63 -16.18
C PRO A 14 -9.27 11.55 -17.09
N LYS A 15 -8.67 10.54 -16.47
CA LYS A 15 -8.08 9.38 -17.15
C LYS A 15 -8.66 8.09 -16.60
N SER A 16 -8.76 7.10 -17.47
CA SER A 16 -9.20 5.75 -17.09
C SER A 16 -8.10 4.97 -16.38
N ASN A 17 -6.84 5.31 -16.63
CA ASN A 17 -5.69 4.70 -15.97
C ASN A 17 -5.35 5.51 -14.69
N PRO A 18 -5.44 4.92 -13.50
CA PRO A 18 -5.14 5.64 -12.25
C PRO A 18 -3.66 6.02 -12.10
N CYS A 19 -2.75 5.42 -12.88
CA CYS A 19 -1.33 5.76 -12.89
C CYS A 19 -0.96 6.91 -13.83
N GLU A 20 -1.90 7.39 -14.64
CA GLU A 20 -1.69 8.50 -15.57
C GLU A 20 -2.33 9.77 -15.01
N LEU A 21 -1.51 10.78 -14.72
CA LEU A 21 -1.96 12.09 -14.29
C LEU A 21 -1.73 13.10 -15.41
N CYS A 22 -2.80 13.64 -15.97
CA CYS A 22 -2.70 14.67 -16.99
C CYS A 22 -3.35 15.98 -16.55
N TRP A 23 -2.75 17.08 -16.95
CA TRP A 23 -3.33 18.41 -16.79
C TRP A 23 -3.14 19.24 -18.05
N CYS A 24 -4.02 20.22 -18.22
CA CYS A 24 -3.90 21.20 -19.28
C CYS A 24 -2.96 22.32 -18.81
N GLU A 25 -1.96 22.69 -19.59
CA GLU A 25 -1.09 23.82 -19.34
C GLU A 25 -1.09 24.75 -20.55
N GLY A 26 -1.76 25.89 -20.40
CA GLY A 26 -2.08 26.79 -21.51
C GLY A 26 -2.96 26.10 -22.55
N THR A 27 -2.36 25.79 -23.71
CA THR A 27 -2.99 25.09 -24.84
C THR A 27 -2.48 23.67 -25.03
N VAL A 28 -1.57 23.22 -24.18
CA VAL A 28 -0.90 21.91 -24.27
C VAL A 28 -1.42 20.99 -23.18
N VAL A 29 -1.51 19.70 -23.48
CA VAL A 29 -1.79 18.67 -22.48
C VAL A 29 -0.48 18.05 -22.06
N ILE A 30 -0.22 18.04 -20.77
CA ILE A 30 0.95 17.39 -20.18
C ILE A 30 0.45 16.20 -19.39
N CYS A 31 1.14 15.06 -19.53
CA CYS A 31 0.82 13.82 -18.86
C CYS A 31 2.08 13.27 -18.18
N GLY A 32 1.93 12.91 -16.91
CA GLY A 32 2.91 12.14 -16.15
C GLY A 32 2.42 10.72 -15.92
N HIS A 33 3.36 9.77 -15.91
CA HIS A 33 3.11 8.41 -15.45
C HIS A 33 3.76 8.23 -14.09
N TYR A 34 2.98 7.78 -13.11
CA TYR A 34 3.53 7.33 -11.84
C TYR A 34 3.93 5.87 -11.99
N ASP A 35 5.23 5.63 -12.03
CA ASP A 35 5.75 4.31 -11.71
C ASP A 35 5.63 4.15 -10.19
N CYS A 36 4.88 3.12 -9.77
CA CYS A 36 4.96 2.65 -8.40
C CYS A 36 6.42 2.34 -8.11
N ALA A 37 6.92 2.69 -6.92
CA ALA A 37 8.31 2.49 -6.55
C ALA A 37 8.69 1.02 -6.76
N HIS A 38 9.24 0.70 -7.93
CA HIS A 38 9.56 -0.66 -8.37
C HIS A 38 10.47 -1.31 -7.33
N ASN A 39 11.40 -0.51 -6.81
CA ASN A 39 12.32 -0.84 -5.73
C ASN A 39 11.67 -1.21 -4.38
N MET A 40 10.44 -0.76 -4.09
CA MET A 40 9.71 -1.30 -2.94
C MET A 40 9.10 -2.66 -3.27
N LEU A 41 8.53 -2.84 -4.47
CA LEU A 41 7.92 -4.09 -4.94
C LEU A 41 8.94 -5.23 -5.12
N ASP A 42 10.15 -4.90 -5.59
CA ASP A 42 11.23 -5.87 -5.85
C ASP A 42 11.89 -6.42 -4.58
N ASN A 43 11.72 -5.75 -3.43
CA ASN A 43 12.28 -6.14 -2.14
C ASN A 43 11.21 -6.18 -1.05
N ILE A 44 9.97 -6.54 -1.40
CA ILE A 44 8.93 -6.78 -0.41
C ILE A 44 9.30 -8.07 0.33
N PRO A 45 9.46 -8.03 1.67
CA PRO A 45 9.64 -9.24 2.44
C PRO A 45 8.47 -10.20 2.21
N ASP A 46 8.72 -11.51 2.12
CA ASP A 46 7.70 -12.53 1.83
C ASP A 46 6.49 -12.51 2.79
N TYR A 47 6.63 -11.87 3.95
CA TYR A 47 5.59 -11.71 4.97
C TYR A 47 4.67 -10.49 4.77
N CYS A 48 4.96 -9.62 3.80
CA CYS A 48 4.10 -8.48 3.51
C CYS A 48 3.13 -8.79 2.36
N GLY A 49 1.87 -8.45 2.54
CA GLY A 49 0.83 -8.55 1.54
C GLY A 49 0.76 -7.32 0.63
N LEU A 50 0.39 -7.55 -0.63
CA LEU A 50 0.04 -6.50 -1.58
C LEU A 50 -1.47 -6.39 -1.73
N PHE A 51 -2.01 -5.21 -1.43
CA PHE A 51 -3.43 -4.91 -1.48
C PHE A 51 -3.73 -3.94 -2.62
N TYR A 52 -4.38 -4.45 -3.68
CA TYR A 52 -4.76 -3.64 -4.84
C TYR A 52 -6.15 -3.05 -4.64
N ILE A 53 -6.22 -1.73 -4.48
CA ILE A 53 -7.48 -1.00 -4.34
C ILE A 53 -7.97 -0.52 -5.71
N PRO A 54 -9.22 -0.84 -6.12
CA PRO A 54 -9.78 -0.33 -7.36
C PRO A 54 -9.72 1.20 -7.43
N GLY A 55 -9.13 1.73 -8.50
CA GLY A 55 -8.97 3.17 -8.71
C GLY A 55 -7.70 3.78 -8.11
N GLN A 56 -6.88 3.02 -7.38
CA GLN A 56 -5.51 3.44 -7.05
C GLN A 56 -4.50 2.93 -8.08
N CYS A 57 -3.46 3.72 -8.32
CA CYS A 57 -2.37 3.32 -9.20
C CYS A 57 -1.52 2.19 -8.58
N CYS A 58 -1.15 2.37 -7.32
CA CYS A 58 -0.21 1.49 -6.64
C CYS A 58 -0.91 0.66 -5.56
N PRO A 59 -0.47 -0.60 -5.36
CA PRO A 59 -0.94 -1.39 -4.25
C PRO A 59 -0.45 -0.79 -2.93
N ILE A 60 -1.20 -1.06 -1.88
CA ILE A 60 -0.74 -0.84 -0.50
C ILE A 60 0.08 -2.05 -0.10
N ILE A 61 1.27 -1.80 0.42
CA ILE A 61 2.11 -2.83 1.05
C ILE A 61 1.73 -2.84 2.53
N ASP A 62 1.24 -3.97 2.99
CA ASP A 62 0.93 -4.18 4.41
C ASP A 62 1.80 -5.32 4.93
N CYS A 63 2.64 -4.99 5.89
CA CYS A 63 3.58 -5.91 6.52
C CYS A 63 3.10 -6.36 7.90
N ASP A 64 1.84 -6.08 8.24
CA ASP A 64 1.26 -6.48 9.51
C ASP A 64 1.16 -8.01 9.60
N CYS A 65 1.53 -8.54 10.76
CA CYS A 65 1.54 -9.97 11.04
C CYS A 65 0.13 -10.54 10.90
N VAL A 66 -0.04 -11.55 10.03
CA VAL A 66 -1.27 -12.35 9.94
C VAL A 66 -0.94 -13.76 10.44
N VAL A 67 -1.19 -14.01 11.73
CA VAL A 67 -1.15 -15.36 12.30
C VAL A 67 -2.59 -15.75 12.61
N ASP A 68 -3.09 -16.81 11.98
CA ASP A 68 -4.46 -17.32 12.15
C ASP A 68 -5.59 -16.26 12.02
N GLY A 69 -5.37 -15.23 11.19
CA GLY A 69 -6.34 -14.15 10.95
C GLY A 69 -6.34 -13.02 11.97
N ILE A 70 -5.39 -13.00 12.90
CA ILE A 70 -5.17 -11.88 13.84
C ILE A 70 -4.17 -10.91 13.20
N ILE A 71 -4.56 -9.63 13.11
CA ILE A 71 -3.73 -8.51 12.63
C ILE A 71 -3.12 -7.77 13.82
N ASN A 72 -1.87 -7.30 13.68
CA ASN A 72 -1.14 -6.62 14.75
C ASN A 72 -1.88 -5.38 15.31
N GLY A 73 -2.04 -5.35 16.64
CA GLY A 73 -2.71 -4.27 17.38
C GLY A 73 -3.40 -4.77 18.65
N GLU A 74 -3.67 -6.08 18.71
CA GLU A 74 -4.13 -6.76 19.92
C GLU A 74 -3.00 -7.65 20.44
N ASP A 75 -2.74 -7.59 21.74
CA ASP A 75 -1.88 -8.56 22.42
C ASP A 75 -2.35 -9.97 22.01
N TYR A 76 -1.48 -10.76 21.35
CA TYR A 76 -1.80 -12.16 21.04
C TYR A 76 -2.34 -12.81 22.32
N PRO A 77 -3.47 -13.55 22.30
CA PRO A 77 -4.04 -14.13 23.50
C PRO A 77 -2.99 -14.95 24.23
N ILE A 78 -2.46 -14.35 25.30
CA ILE A 78 -1.36 -14.91 26.07
C ILE A 78 -1.96 -16.06 26.88
N GLU A 79 -1.93 -17.29 26.32
CA GLU A 79 -2.38 -18.48 27.05
C GLU A 79 -1.53 -18.76 28.29
N ASP A 80 -0.28 -18.27 28.30
CA ASP A 80 0.65 -18.37 29.42
C ASP A 80 1.18 -16.98 29.84
N PRO A 81 0.77 -16.43 31.00
CA PRO A 81 1.20 -15.11 31.46
C PRO A 81 2.71 -15.00 31.71
N CYS A 82 3.46 -16.11 31.69
CA CYS A 82 4.92 -16.14 31.75
C CYS A 82 5.57 -16.03 30.36
N GLN A 83 4.80 -15.85 29.29
CA GLN A 83 5.32 -15.65 27.95
C GLN A 83 5.07 -14.23 27.44
N SER A 84 6.04 -13.71 26.70
CA SER A 84 5.90 -12.49 25.91
C SER A 84 6.08 -12.87 24.46
N CYS A 85 5.02 -12.76 23.66
CA CYS A 85 5.06 -13.10 22.25
C CYS A 85 5.13 -11.84 21.40
N THR A 86 6.04 -11.84 20.43
CA THR A 86 6.18 -10.80 19.42
C THR A 86 6.07 -11.43 18.04
N CYS A 87 5.53 -10.69 17.08
CA CYS A 87 5.55 -11.10 15.69
C CYS A 87 6.86 -10.68 15.04
N VAL A 88 7.49 -11.61 14.30
CA VAL A 88 8.64 -11.34 13.43
C VAL A 88 8.33 -11.94 12.06
N GLY A 89 7.89 -11.10 11.11
CA GLY A 89 7.43 -11.56 9.80
C GLY A 89 6.11 -12.33 9.89
N THR A 90 6.08 -13.59 9.42
CA THR A 90 4.92 -14.51 9.54
C THR A 90 4.96 -15.40 10.76
N GLU A 91 6.02 -15.30 11.58
CA GLU A 91 6.22 -16.20 12.71
C GLU A 91 5.92 -15.49 14.03
N LYS A 92 5.12 -16.18 14.86
CA LYS A 92 4.92 -15.81 16.25
C LYS A 92 6.12 -16.30 17.06
N VAL A 93 6.93 -15.37 17.55
CA VAL A 93 8.08 -15.67 18.41
C VAL A 93 7.73 -15.36 19.86
N CYS A 94 7.67 -16.39 20.70
CA CYS A 94 7.44 -16.23 22.13
C CYS A 94 8.73 -16.41 22.92
N ILE A 95 8.94 -15.54 23.90
CA ILE A 95 10.01 -15.67 24.89
C ILE A 95 9.41 -15.89 26.27
N ASP A 96 10.03 -16.79 27.04
CA ASP A 96 9.68 -16.96 28.44
C ASP A 96 10.26 -15.78 29.23
N LYS A 97 9.40 -15.07 29.96
CA LYS A 97 9.78 -14.04 30.91
C LYS A 97 9.71 -14.61 32.32
N PRO A 98 10.60 -14.16 33.23
CA PRO A 98 10.50 -14.55 34.62
C PRO A 98 9.18 -14.03 35.20
N CYS A 99 8.31 -14.98 35.47
CA CYS A 99 7.27 -14.94 36.48
C CYS A 99 7.80 -15.72 37.70
#